data_AF-A0A5K1J6P5-F1
#
_entry.id   AF-A0A5K1J6P5-F1
#
_cell.length_a   1.000
_cell.length_b   1.000
_cell.length_c   1.000
_cell.angle_alpha   90.00
_cell.angle_beta   90.00
_cell.angle_gamma   90.00
#
_symmetry.space_group_name_H-M   'P 1'
#
loop_
_entity.id
_entity.type
_entity.pdbx_description
1 polymer ?
#
loop_
_entity_poly.entity_id
_entity_poly.type
_entity_poly.pdbx_seq_one_letter_code
_entity_poly.pdbx_strand_id
1 'polypeptide(L)'
;MDTNYEIRKVKATKDTLVNVLAKEGEKDFLSKLHSSGKTKYRARVIAGMMEKVARFSTDWAIQAKKLKQLTSDVSVFELRADGKVIRVMTYLHDDEQRTPIYLFDFDGHQGKGGHIKKSDLARAKKLASLARGCMMGGTE
;
A
#
# COMPACT_ATOMS: atom_id res chain seq x y z
N MET A 1 -17.88 -7.16 16.91
CA MET A 1 -18.15 -6.45 15.64
C MET A 1 -17.05 -6.83 14.67
N ASP A 2 -17.27 -7.95 14.00
CA ASP A 2 -16.38 -8.49 12.98
C ASP A 2 -16.36 -7.54 11.81
N THR A 3 -15.26 -6.79 11.72
CA THR A 3 -15.01 -5.99 10.53
C THR A 3 -14.29 -6.93 9.58
N ASN A 4 -15.03 -7.58 8.70
CA ASN A 4 -14.42 -8.44 7.70
C ASN A 4 -13.63 -7.57 6.71
N TYR A 5 -12.36 -7.89 6.58
CA TYR A 5 -11.46 -7.34 5.57
C TYR A 5 -11.12 -8.45 4.58
N GLU A 6 -10.81 -8.05 3.36
CA GLU A 6 -10.43 -8.95 2.28
C GLU A 6 -9.28 -8.36 1.45
N ILE A 7 -8.50 -9.24 0.84
CA ILE A 7 -7.50 -8.86 -0.16
C ILE A 7 -8.17 -8.86 -1.52
N ARG A 8 -8.23 -7.70 -2.15
CA ARG A 8 -8.77 -7.55 -3.50
C ARG A 8 -7.65 -7.39 -4.52
N LYS A 9 -7.78 -8.08 -5.66
CA LYS A 9 -7.00 -7.78 -6.85
C LYS A 9 -7.60 -6.58 -7.57
N VAL A 10 -6.90 -5.45 -7.53
CA VAL A 10 -7.34 -4.17 -8.12
C VAL A 10 -6.45 -3.85 -9.31
N LYS A 11 -7.02 -3.30 -10.38
CA LYS A 11 -6.24 -2.77 -11.51
C LYS A 11 -5.52 -1.51 -11.07
N ALA A 12 -4.19 -1.56 -10.97
CA ALA A 12 -3.37 -0.38 -10.79
C ALA A 12 -3.22 0.38 -12.11
N THR A 13 -2.89 -0.33 -13.18
CA THR A 13 -2.85 0.16 -14.55
C THR A 13 -3.72 -0.75 -15.44
N LYS A 14 -3.74 -0.51 -16.76
CA LYS A 14 -4.52 -1.33 -17.70
C LYS A 14 -4.10 -2.81 -17.63
N ASP A 15 -2.81 -3.05 -17.46
CA ASP A 15 -2.18 -4.37 -17.61
C ASP A 15 -1.62 -4.91 -16.28
N THR A 16 -1.78 -4.19 -15.17
CA THR A 16 -1.26 -4.58 -13.84
C THR A 16 -2.36 -4.72 -12.80
N LEU A 17 -2.48 -5.91 -12.21
CA LEU A 17 -3.28 -6.18 -11.01
C LEU A 17 -2.40 -6.17 -9.76
N VAL A 18 -2.93 -5.63 -8.66
CA VAL A 18 -2.23 -5.51 -7.38
C VAL A 18 -3.12 -5.91 -6.21
N ASN A 19 -2.53 -6.36 -5.11
CA ASN A 19 -3.26 -6.75 -3.91
C ASN A 19 -3.49 -5.55 -2.99
N VAL A 20 -4.75 -5.20 -2.75
CA VAL A 20 -5.14 -4.09 -1.88
C VAL A 20 -6.03 -4.63 -0.77
N LEU A 21 -5.74 -4.25 0.47
CA LEU A 21 -6.62 -4.55 1.59
C LEU A 21 -7.84 -3.63 1.55
N ALA A 22 -9.02 -4.21 1.56
CA ALA A 22 -10.28 -3.49 1.62
C ALA A 22 -11.15 -4.03 2.74
N LYS A 23 -11.98 -3.16 3.31
CA LYS A 23 -13.07 -3.60 4.17
C LYS A 23 -14.21 -4.08 3.27
N GLU A 24 -14.87 -5.17 3.64
CA GLU A 24 -16.03 -5.68 2.91
C GLU A 24 -17.11 -4.59 2.76
N GLY A 25 -17.74 -4.53 1.58
CA GLY A 25 -18.74 -3.51 1.25
C GLY A 25 -18.20 -2.09 1.03
N GLU A 26 -16.92 -1.81 1.30
CA GLU A 26 -16.31 -0.51 1.03
C GLU A 26 -15.38 -0.55 -0.19
N LYS A 27 -15.25 0.58 -0.91
CA LYS A 27 -14.20 0.74 -1.92
C LYS A 27 -12.81 0.71 -1.27
N ASP A 28 -11.85 0.06 -1.91
CA ASP A 28 -10.44 0.11 -1.53
C ASP A 28 -9.86 1.52 -1.77
N PHE A 29 -8.69 1.80 -1.21
CA PHE A 29 -8.13 3.15 -1.27
C PHE A 29 -7.77 3.58 -2.70
N LEU A 30 -7.31 2.65 -3.55
CA LEU A 30 -6.92 2.94 -4.93
C LEU A 30 -8.15 3.25 -5.78
N SER A 31 -9.22 2.46 -5.65
CA SER A 31 -10.53 2.74 -6.26
C SER A 31 -11.12 4.07 -5.78
N LYS A 32 -10.99 4.39 -4.49
CA LYS A 32 -11.38 5.70 -3.95
C LYS A 32 -10.62 6.84 -4.65
N LEU A 33 -9.30 6.72 -4.81
CA LEU A 33 -8.47 7.73 -5.49
C LEU A 33 -8.83 7.89 -6.98
N HIS A 34 -9.17 6.81 -7.69
CA HIS A 34 -9.59 6.89 -9.09
C HIS A 34 -10.96 7.56 -9.28
N SER A 35 -11.86 7.42 -8.29
CA SER A 35 -13.22 7.95 -8.37
C SER A 35 -13.34 9.47 -8.19
N SER A 36 -12.29 10.13 -7.67
CA SER A 36 -12.28 11.58 -7.44
C SER A 36 -11.38 12.30 -8.43
N GLY A 37 -11.92 13.33 -9.10
CA GLY A 37 -11.17 14.15 -10.06
C GLY A 37 -9.94 14.82 -9.46
N LYS A 38 -10.02 15.23 -8.18
CA LYS A 38 -8.92 15.89 -7.45
C LYS A 38 -7.74 14.96 -7.14
N THR A 39 -7.99 13.64 -7.09
CA THR A 39 -6.98 12.64 -6.73
C THR A 39 -6.49 11.81 -7.90
N LYS A 40 -6.94 12.07 -9.13
CA LYS A 40 -6.51 11.34 -10.34
C LYS A 40 -5.00 11.32 -10.54
N TYR A 41 -4.33 12.45 -10.33
CA TYR A 41 -2.88 12.52 -10.45
C TYR A 41 -2.18 11.62 -9.41
N ARG A 42 -2.62 11.72 -8.15
CA ARG A 42 -2.13 10.89 -7.05
C ARG A 42 -2.33 9.40 -7.33
N ALA A 43 -3.51 9.02 -7.83
CA ALA A 43 -3.81 7.65 -8.24
C ALA A 43 -2.82 7.16 -9.31
N ARG A 44 -2.55 7.98 -10.33
CA ARG A 44 -1.59 7.65 -11.40
C ARG A 44 -0.17 7.46 -10.87
N VAL A 45 0.30 8.33 -9.98
CA VAL A 45 1.65 8.22 -9.40
C VAL A 45 1.79 6.95 -8.56
N ILE A 46 0.79 6.63 -7.74
CA ILE A 46 0.77 5.41 -6.92
C ILE A 46 0.74 4.17 -7.83
N ALA A 47 -0.19 4.13 -8.79
CA ALA A 47 -0.33 3.04 -9.75
C ALA A 47 0.97 2.76 -10.52
N GLY A 48 1.64 3.81 -11.00
CA GLY A 48 2.91 3.66 -11.72
C GLY A 48 4.04 3.10 -10.86
N MET A 49 4.04 3.33 -9.53
CA MET A 49 4.99 2.63 -8.65
C MET A 49 4.60 1.17 -8.49
N MET A 50 3.32 0.86 -8.29
CA MET A 50 2.88 -0.51 -8.11
C MET A 50 3.15 -1.36 -9.37
N GLU A 51 2.97 -0.79 -10.56
CA GLU A 51 3.37 -1.41 -11.84
C GLU A 51 4.87 -1.69 -11.91
N LYS A 52 5.72 -0.76 -11.45
CA LYS A 52 7.16 -1.00 -11.36
C LYS A 52 7.49 -2.14 -10.39
N VAL A 53 6.82 -2.21 -9.24
CA VAL A 53 7.02 -3.30 -8.27
C VAL A 53 6.57 -4.63 -8.87
N ALA A 54 5.42 -4.67 -9.53
CA ALA A 54 4.93 -5.87 -10.20
C ALA A 54 5.88 -6.34 -11.32
N ARG A 55 6.50 -5.40 -12.05
CA ARG A 55 7.43 -5.71 -13.14
C ARG A 55 8.84 -6.08 -12.67
N PHE A 56 9.34 -5.42 -11.64
CA PHE A 56 10.75 -5.51 -11.22
C PHE A 56 10.96 -6.23 -9.89
N SER A 57 9.90 -6.70 -9.23
CA SER A 57 9.84 -7.31 -7.88
C SER A 57 9.86 -6.34 -6.70
N THR A 58 9.43 -6.84 -5.54
CA THR A 58 9.54 -6.17 -4.24
C THR A 58 11.01 -5.89 -3.88
N ASP A 59 11.93 -6.81 -4.19
CA ASP A 59 13.34 -6.66 -3.85
C ASP A 59 13.99 -5.50 -4.58
N TRP A 60 13.66 -5.30 -5.87
CA TRP A 60 14.08 -4.11 -6.60
C TRP A 60 13.63 -2.83 -5.90
N ALA A 61 12.38 -2.78 -5.41
CA ALA A 61 11.86 -1.58 -4.75
C ALA A 61 12.57 -1.28 -3.43
N ILE A 62 12.99 -2.32 -2.70
CA ILE A 62 13.80 -2.21 -1.48
C ILE A 62 15.20 -1.70 -1.83
N GLN A 63 15.87 -2.33 -2.80
CA GLN A 63 17.21 -1.94 -3.25
C GLN A 63 17.23 -0.50 -3.80
N ALA A 64 16.21 -0.11 -4.54
CA ALA A 64 16.02 1.25 -5.06
C ALA A 64 15.59 2.27 -4.00
N LYS A 65 15.50 1.87 -2.72
CA LYS A 65 15.08 2.69 -1.57
C LYS A 65 13.70 3.33 -1.73
N LYS A 66 12.85 2.72 -2.57
CA LYS A 66 11.46 3.16 -2.80
C LYS A 66 10.52 2.59 -1.76
N LEU A 67 10.79 1.36 -1.33
CA LEU A 67 10.11 0.68 -0.24
C LEU A 67 11.04 0.63 0.97
N LYS A 68 10.59 1.18 2.10
CA LYS A 68 11.35 1.22 3.35
C LYS A 68 10.60 0.43 4.42
N GLN A 69 11.28 -0.52 5.03
CA GLN A 69 10.75 -1.23 6.19
C GLN A 69 10.71 -0.30 7.39
N LEU A 70 9.57 -0.25 8.07
CA LEU A 70 9.35 0.56 9.27
C LEU A 70 9.37 -0.29 10.54
N THR A 71 8.78 -1.49 10.45
CA THR A 71 8.73 -2.51 11.50
C THR A 71 8.84 -3.89 10.86
N SER A 72 8.80 -4.97 11.66
CA SER A 72 8.67 -6.34 11.16
C SER A 72 7.56 -6.48 10.10
N ASP A 73 6.37 -5.95 10.40
CA ASP A 73 5.16 -6.20 9.59
C ASP A 73 4.77 -5.05 8.65
N VAL A 74 5.43 -3.89 8.72
CA VAL A 74 4.98 -2.70 7.99
C VAL A 74 6.14 -2.09 7.23
N SER A 75 5.90 -1.86 5.94
CA SER A 75 6.75 -1.08 5.05
C SER A 75 6.00 0.12 4.49
N VAL A 76 6.73 1.08 3.94
CA VAL A 76 6.16 2.27 3.31
C VAL A 76 6.83 2.55 1.97
N PHE A 77 6.02 2.77 0.94
CA PHE A 77 6.50 3.38 -0.29
C PHE A 77 6.59 4.88 -0.12
N GLU A 78 7.73 5.49 -0.48
CA GLU A 78 7.88 6.94 -0.54
C GLU A 78 7.97 7.40 -2.00
N LEU A 79 6.97 8.17 -2.43
CA LEU A 79 6.80 8.67 -3.79
C LEU A 79 6.94 10.19 -3.78
N ARG A 80 7.91 10.71 -4.53
CA ARG A 80 8.09 12.16 -4.70
C ARG A 80 7.46 12.58 -6.02
N ALA A 81 6.50 13.49 -5.95
CA ALA A 81 5.79 14.03 -7.11
C ALA A 81 5.45 15.50 -6.86
N ASP A 82 5.86 16.38 -7.78
CA ASP A 82 5.59 17.84 -7.75
C ASP A 82 5.89 18.51 -6.41
N GLY A 83 7.07 18.24 -5.85
CA GLY A 83 7.49 18.77 -4.54
C GLY A 83 6.73 18.20 -3.34
N LYS A 84 5.80 17.27 -3.55
CA LYS A 84 5.07 16.55 -2.50
C LYS A 84 5.62 15.14 -2.33
N VAL A 85 5.53 14.66 -1.10
CA VAL A 85 5.82 13.27 -0.76
C VAL A 85 4.50 12.56 -0.51
N ILE A 86 4.20 11.57 -1.34
CA ILE A 86 3.08 10.65 -1.18
C ILE A 86 3.64 9.39 -0.54
N ARG A 87 2.97 8.86 0.49
CA ARG A 87 3.33 7.61 1.14
C ARG A 87 2.23 6.59 1.02
N VAL A 88 2.60 5.32 0.84
CA VAL A 88 1.65 4.19 0.83
C VAL A 88 2.12 3.15 1.84
N MET A 89 1.31 2.91 2.88
CA MET A 89 1.57 1.84 3.84
C MET A 89 1.32 0.49 3.19
N THR A 90 2.24 -0.43 3.39
CA THR A 90 2.29 -1.72 2.72
C THR A 90 2.67 -2.81 3.72
N TYR A 91 1.92 -3.90 3.73
CA TYR A 91 2.31 -5.16 4.33
C TYR A 91 3.06 -5.99 3.28
N LEU A 92 4.18 -6.61 3.64
CA LEU A 92 4.85 -7.59 2.79
C LEU A 92 4.55 -8.96 3.35
N HIS A 93 3.89 -9.80 2.56
CA HIS A 93 3.56 -11.15 2.99
C HIS A 93 4.82 -12.00 3.18
N ASP A 94 4.73 -12.98 4.07
CA ASP A 94 5.83 -13.86 4.44
C ASP A 94 5.98 -15.03 3.43
N ASP A 95 5.91 -14.72 2.14
CA ASP A 95 6.20 -15.65 1.04
C ASP A 95 7.55 -15.33 0.38
N GLU A 96 8.04 -16.23 -0.47
CA GLU A 96 9.34 -16.06 -1.15
C GLU A 96 9.41 -14.77 -1.99
N GLN A 97 8.27 -14.34 -2.54
CA GLN A 97 8.18 -13.15 -3.40
C GLN A 97 7.99 -11.85 -2.61
N ARG A 98 7.78 -11.94 -1.29
CA ARG A 98 7.40 -10.83 -0.41
C ARG A 98 6.26 -10.04 -1.02
N THR A 99 5.16 -10.73 -1.32
CA THR A 99 4.00 -10.19 -2.03
C THR A 99 3.51 -8.91 -1.32
N PRO A 100 3.43 -7.76 -2.02
CA PRO A 100 3.01 -6.51 -1.41
C PRO A 100 1.49 -6.41 -1.33
N ILE A 101 0.98 -6.09 -0.14
CA ILE A 101 -0.42 -5.79 0.12
C ILE A 101 -0.52 -4.31 0.51
N TYR A 102 -1.14 -3.51 -0.34
CA TYR A 102 -1.27 -2.07 -0.13
C TYR A 102 -2.45 -1.76 0.80
N LEU A 103 -2.21 -0.93 1.82
CA LEU A 103 -3.16 -0.72 2.93
C LEU A 103 -3.90 0.61 2.80
N PHE A 104 -3.16 1.71 2.70
CA PHE A 104 -3.70 3.06 2.52
C PHE A 104 -2.59 4.04 2.16
N ASP A 105 -2.96 5.17 1.58
CA ASP A 105 -2.07 6.27 1.27
C ASP A 105 -2.24 7.46 2.22
N PHE A 106 -1.20 8.30 2.34
CA PHE A 106 -1.22 9.55 3.10
C PHE A 106 -0.11 10.51 2.63
N ASP A 107 -0.16 11.76 3.06
CA ASP A 107 0.88 12.73 2.74
C ASP A 107 2.08 12.62 3.68
N GLY A 108 3.27 12.54 3.12
CA GLY A 108 4.52 12.70 3.86
C GLY A 108 4.66 14.13 4.36
N HIS A 109 4.90 14.29 5.67
CA HIS A 109 5.13 15.61 6.25
C HIS A 109 6.42 16.23 5.70
N GLN A 110 6.32 17.49 5.26
CA GLN A 110 7.46 18.30 4.82
C GLN A 110 8.14 18.93 6.06
N GLY A 111 9.46 18.80 6.20
CA GLY A 111 10.25 19.44 7.27
C GLY A 111 11.29 18.54 7.94
N LYS A 112 12.16 19.13 8.78
CA LYS A 112 13.18 18.44 9.60
C LYS A 112 12.47 17.58 10.66
N GLY A 113 12.07 16.39 10.25
CA GLY A 113 11.38 15.42 11.10
C GLY A 113 10.73 14.33 10.26
N GLY A 114 10.02 14.68 9.18
CA GLY A 114 9.46 13.72 8.21
C GLY A 114 8.73 12.51 8.80
N HIS A 115 8.29 12.59 10.06
CA HIS A 115 7.90 11.43 10.85
C HIS A 115 6.52 10.97 10.44
N ILE A 116 6.32 9.65 10.48
CA ILE A 116 5.01 9.05 10.33
C ILE A 116 4.28 9.22 11.66
N LYS A 117 3.02 9.68 11.63
CA LYS A 117 2.25 9.87 12.86
C LYS A 117 2.08 8.52 13.57
N LYS A 118 2.13 8.52 14.89
CA LYS A 118 1.89 7.31 15.70
C LYS A 118 0.54 6.66 15.37
N SER A 119 -0.49 7.46 15.09
CA SER A 119 -1.81 6.99 14.65
C SER A 119 -1.76 6.25 13.31
N ASP A 120 -0.98 6.74 12.35
CA ASP A 120 -0.83 6.10 11.03
C ASP A 120 -0.08 4.79 11.16
N LEU A 121 0.97 4.75 11.99
CA LEU A 121 1.71 3.52 12.26
C LEU A 121 0.84 2.48 13.00
N ALA A 122 0.07 2.90 14.00
CA ALA A 122 -0.85 2.02 14.72
C ALA A 122 -1.94 1.45 13.79
N ARG A 123 -2.51 2.30 12.93
CA ARG A 123 -3.45 1.88 11.89
C ARG A 123 -2.79 0.89 10.91
N ALA A 124 -1.56 1.17 10.46
CA ALA A 124 -0.83 0.29 9.55
C ALA A 124 -0.58 -1.10 10.16
N LYS A 125 -0.16 -1.17 11.43
CA LYS A 125 0.03 -2.45 12.14
C LYS A 125 -1.27 -3.25 12.24
N LYS A 126 -2.38 -2.59 12.60
CA LYS A 126 -3.71 -3.24 12.65
C LYS A 126 -4.09 -3.82 11.29
N LEU A 127 -3.95 -3.02 10.22
CA LEU A 127 -4.29 -3.44 8.86
C LEU A 127 -3.35 -4.52 8.32
N ALA A 128 -2.05 -4.47 8.64
CA ALA A 128 -1.10 -5.52 8.28
C ALA A 128 -1.46 -6.87 8.92
N SER A 129 -1.84 -6.87 10.20
CA SER A 129 -2.33 -8.07 10.89
C SER A 129 -3.58 -8.66 10.22
N LEU A 130 -4.55 -7.80 9.86
CA LEU A 130 -5.74 -8.22 9.12
C LEU A 130 -5.39 -8.78 7.75
N ALA A 131 -4.52 -8.11 6.99
CA ALA A 131 -4.05 -8.57 5.69
C ALA A 131 -3.37 -9.95 5.77
N ARG A 132 -2.54 -10.17 6.80
CA ARG A 132 -1.93 -11.48 7.07
C ARG A 132 -3.00 -12.55 7.29
N GLY A 133 -4.00 -12.26 8.12
CA GLY A 133 -5.12 -13.16 8.37
C GLY A 133 -5.85 -13.54 7.08
N CYS A 134 -6.15 -12.56 6.21
CA CYS A 134 -6.79 -12.81 4.92
C CYS A 134 -5.93 -13.67 3.97
N MET A 135 -4.61 -13.50 3.98
CA MET A 135 -3.70 -14.30 3.14
C MET A 135 -3.56 -15.74 3.62
N MET A 136 -3.68 -15.98 4.94
CA MET A 136 -3.57 -17.32 5.54
C MET A 136 -4.91 -18.08 5.55
N GLY A 137 -6.05 -17.38 5.54
CA GLY A 137 -7.39 -17.98 5.54
C GLY A 137 -7.92 -18.36 4.16
N GLY A 138 -7.12 -18.23 3.10
CA GLY A 138 -7.49 -18.58 1.71
C GLY A 138 -7.19 -20.03 1.32
N THR A 139 -6.80 -20.89 2.26
CA THR A 139 -6.69 -22.34 2.06
C THR A 139 -7.83 -23.04 2.79
N GLU A 140 -8.97 -23.14 2.13
CA GLU A 140 -9.99 -24.18 2.37
C GLU A 140 -10.20 -24.98 1.08
#